data_AF-A0A101WUT9-F1
#
_entry.id   AF-A0A101WUT9-F1
#
_cell.length_a   1.000
_cell.length_b   1.000
_cell.length_c   1.000
_cell.angle_alpha   90.00
_cell.angle_beta   90.00
_cell.angle_gamma   90.00
#
_symmetry.space_group_name_H-M   'P 1'
#
loop_
_entity.id
_entity.type
_entity.pdbx_description
1 polymer ?
#
loop_
_entity_poly.entity_id
_entity_poly.type
_entity_poly.pdbx_seq_one_letter_code
_entity_poly.pdbx_strand_id
1 'polypeptide(L)'
;MRLAVLASWRGTNAKAIFDHVRLGVLRGVEPVLLIYSDAEAPVRKIAETYGVDALFIPHRGAPRAAREREILEALRRYGVDLVALAGYDYILSASFIEQYRLRILNIHPSLLPFAGGKGMYGMRVHAEVYRAGAKVTGPTVHLVDESVDGGPILDQWPVYIGDIYALNLPYEEKLGIVADRVLMYEHRLYSRVIQAVADGKLEVRTEKVKAPRVVEEGGRIRYIEEEVERTYAILNIDGAWMQQWRERQRAYVEFQLKEWRDSGRPMHLICPHGCLD
;
A
#
# COMPACT_ATOMS: atom_id res chain seq x y z
N MET A 1 16.42 -6.14 -7.84
CA MET A 1 15.64 -6.35 -6.62
C MET A 1 14.48 -7.29 -6.91
N ARG A 2 14.46 -8.46 -6.27
CA ARG A 2 13.42 -9.48 -6.43
C ARG A 2 12.26 -9.17 -5.49
N LEU A 3 11.08 -9.00 -6.07
CA LEU A 3 9.88 -8.55 -5.40
C LEU A 3 8.89 -9.71 -5.25
N ALA A 4 8.38 -9.91 -4.04
CA ALA A 4 7.16 -10.67 -3.82
C ALA A 4 5.98 -9.74 -3.57
N VAL A 5 4.83 -10.07 -4.14
CA VAL A 5 3.57 -9.37 -3.88
C VAL A 5 2.65 -10.30 -3.11
N LEU A 6 2.06 -9.81 -2.01
CA LEU A 6 1.04 -10.53 -1.24
C LEU A 6 -0.31 -9.83 -1.45
N ALA A 7 -1.36 -10.57 -1.81
CA ALA A 7 -2.68 -9.99 -2.10
C ALA A 7 -3.84 -10.94 -1.71
N SER A 8 -4.95 -10.38 -1.22
CA SER A 8 -6.13 -11.17 -0.82
C SER A 8 -7.40 -10.91 -1.65
N TRP A 9 -7.41 -9.88 -2.51
CA TRP A 9 -8.63 -9.44 -3.20
C TRP A 9 -8.46 -9.44 -4.74
N ARG A 10 -8.96 -8.38 -5.41
CA ARG A 10 -8.94 -8.21 -6.86
C ARG A 10 -7.53 -8.18 -7.47
N GLY A 11 -6.50 -7.90 -6.67
CA GLY A 11 -5.11 -7.84 -7.15
C GLY A 11 -4.79 -6.65 -8.05
N THR A 12 -5.56 -5.55 -7.99
CA THR A 12 -5.38 -4.38 -8.86
C THR A 12 -4.04 -3.69 -8.64
N ASN A 13 -3.60 -3.57 -7.39
CA ASN A 13 -2.25 -3.07 -7.06
C ASN A 13 -1.14 -4.01 -7.57
N ALA A 14 -1.33 -5.33 -7.50
CA ALA A 14 -0.38 -6.30 -8.06
C ALA A 14 -0.27 -6.16 -9.59
N LYS A 15 -1.42 -6.10 -10.28
CA LYS A 15 -1.48 -5.83 -11.73
C LYS A 15 -0.78 -4.52 -12.07
N ALA A 16 -1.04 -3.45 -11.32
CA ALA A 16 -0.41 -2.16 -11.55
C ALA A 16 1.12 -2.26 -11.47
N ILE A 17 1.66 -2.91 -10.45
CA ILE A 17 3.12 -3.14 -10.32
C ILE A 17 3.65 -3.90 -11.56
N PHE A 18 2.98 -4.97 -11.99
CA PHE A 18 3.42 -5.75 -13.14
C PHE A 18 3.32 -4.96 -14.46
N ASP A 19 2.29 -4.13 -14.62
CA ASP A 19 2.16 -3.21 -15.74
C ASP A 19 3.31 -2.20 -15.78
N HIS A 20 3.71 -1.63 -14.63
CA HIS A 20 4.84 -0.70 -14.59
C HIS A 20 6.14 -1.39 -15.01
N VAL A 21 6.36 -2.64 -14.62
CA VAL A 21 7.53 -3.42 -15.06
C VAL A 21 7.47 -3.67 -16.57
N ARG A 22 6.34 -4.16 -17.07
CA ARG A 22 6.14 -4.45 -18.50
C ARG A 22 6.32 -3.22 -19.39
N LEU A 23 5.87 -2.05 -18.93
CA LEU A 23 6.00 -0.77 -19.64
C LEU A 23 7.40 -0.13 -19.49
N GLY A 24 8.32 -0.76 -18.76
CA GLY A 24 9.66 -0.21 -18.50
C GLY A 24 9.67 1.01 -17.59
N VAL A 25 8.57 1.23 -16.86
CA VAL A 25 8.41 2.31 -15.89
C VAL A 25 9.07 1.94 -14.58
N LEU A 26 8.82 0.74 -14.06
CA LEU A 26 9.53 0.18 -12.91
C LEU A 26 10.73 -0.61 -13.42
N ARG A 27 11.95 -0.17 -13.05
CA ARG A 27 13.22 -0.69 -13.56
C ARG A 27 14.07 -1.27 -12.44
N GLY A 28 14.83 -2.33 -12.72
CA GLY A 28 15.66 -3.01 -11.73
C GLY A 28 14.85 -3.80 -10.68
N VAL A 29 13.54 -3.95 -10.89
CA VAL A 29 12.61 -4.69 -10.04
C VAL A 29 12.06 -5.87 -10.83
N GLU A 30 12.15 -7.05 -10.25
CA GLU A 30 11.70 -8.31 -10.85
C GLU A 30 10.61 -8.91 -9.94
N PRO A 31 9.32 -8.87 -10.32
CA PRO A 31 8.28 -9.59 -9.60
C PRO A 31 8.46 -11.09 -9.83
N VAL A 32 8.84 -11.81 -8.78
CA VAL A 32 9.21 -13.24 -8.86
C VAL A 32 8.18 -14.15 -8.24
N LEU A 33 7.31 -13.60 -7.38
CA LEU A 33 6.35 -14.39 -6.64
C LEU A 33 5.12 -13.55 -6.28
N LEU A 34 3.94 -14.11 -6.53
CA LEU A 34 2.66 -13.61 -6.06
C LEU A 34 2.06 -14.63 -5.09
N ILE A 35 1.94 -14.25 -3.81
CA ILE A 35 1.26 -15.08 -2.82
C ILE A 35 -0.15 -14.54 -2.65
N TYR A 36 -1.15 -15.42 -2.76
CA TYR A 36 -2.54 -15.05 -2.61
C TYR A 36 -3.28 -15.99 -1.66
N SER A 37 -4.28 -15.45 -0.98
CA SER A 37 -4.86 -16.07 0.21
C SER A 37 -6.31 -16.53 0.06
N ASP A 38 -6.93 -16.24 -1.09
CA ASP A 38 -8.27 -16.65 -1.49
C ASP A 38 -8.18 -17.39 -2.84
N ALA A 39 -8.67 -18.63 -2.88
CA ALA A 39 -8.54 -19.51 -4.05
C ALA A 39 -9.27 -18.96 -5.28
N GLU A 40 -10.35 -18.21 -5.05
CA GLU A 40 -11.19 -17.61 -6.10
C GLU A 40 -10.72 -16.20 -6.49
N ALA A 41 -9.65 -15.69 -5.87
CA ALA A 41 -9.15 -14.36 -6.15
C ALA A 41 -8.69 -14.25 -7.63
N PRO A 42 -9.17 -13.23 -8.38
CA PRO A 42 -8.76 -13.00 -9.77
C PRO A 42 -7.24 -12.85 -9.96
N VAL A 43 -6.54 -12.53 -8.88
CA VAL A 43 -5.09 -12.28 -8.82
C VAL A 43 -4.25 -13.44 -9.35
N ARG A 44 -4.73 -14.70 -9.27
CA ARG A 44 -4.04 -15.85 -9.87
C ARG A 44 -3.87 -15.69 -11.39
N LYS A 45 -4.96 -15.36 -12.10
CA LYS A 45 -4.95 -15.17 -13.56
C LYS A 45 -4.08 -13.98 -13.97
N ILE A 46 -3.97 -12.99 -13.09
CA ILE A 46 -3.06 -11.86 -13.28
C ILE A 46 -1.63 -12.39 -13.32
N ALA A 47 -1.20 -13.16 -12.33
CA ALA A 47 0.15 -13.74 -12.29
C ALA A 47 0.50 -14.51 -13.58
N GLU A 48 -0.41 -15.40 -14.02
CA GLU A 48 -0.27 -16.19 -15.25
C GLU A 48 -0.09 -15.30 -16.49
N THR A 49 -0.86 -14.21 -16.60
CA THR A 49 -0.77 -13.25 -17.73
C THR A 49 0.57 -12.53 -17.80
N TYR A 50 1.22 -12.29 -16.66
CA TYR A 50 2.51 -11.60 -16.57
C TYR A 50 3.70 -12.55 -16.45
N GLY A 51 3.48 -13.87 -16.44
CA GLY A 51 4.53 -14.86 -16.25
C GLY A 51 5.19 -14.81 -14.87
N VAL A 52 4.43 -14.42 -13.83
CA VAL A 52 4.89 -14.39 -12.43
C VAL A 52 4.40 -15.66 -11.73
N ASP A 53 5.29 -16.35 -11.04
CA ASP A 53 4.90 -17.54 -10.27
C ASP A 53 3.91 -17.16 -9.16
N ALA A 54 2.87 -17.97 -9.01
CA ALA A 54 1.80 -17.73 -8.04
C ALA A 54 1.65 -18.89 -7.07
N LEU A 55 1.59 -18.59 -5.78
CA LEU A 55 1.35 -19.57 -4.73
C LEU A 55 0.08 -19.23 -3.97
N PHE A 56 -0.84 -20.19 -3.95
CA PHE A 56 -2.00 -20.12 -3.08
C PHE A 56 -1.63 -20.58 -1.67
N ILE A 57 -1.73 -19.67 -0.70
CA ILE A 57 -1.53 -19.99 0.72
C ILE A 57 -2.76 -19.49 1.49
N PRO A 58 -3.71 -20.36 1.83
CA PRO A 58 -5.01 -19.96 2.36
C PRO A 58 -4.89 -19.25 3.70
N HIS A 59 -5.63 -18.15 3.88
CA HIS A 59 -5.64 -17.47 5.18
C HIS A 59 -6.44 -18.22 6.26
N ARG A 60 -7.29 -19.20 5.88
CA ARG A 60 -8.12 -20.03 6.77
C ARG A 60 -7.67 -21.49 6.74
N GLY A 61 -8.01 -22.24 7.78
CA GLY A 61 -7.80 -23.70 7.83
C GLY A 61 -6.41 -24.14 8.31
N ALA A 62 -5.43 -23.23 8.39
CA ALA A 62 -4.13 -23.50 8.99
C ALA A 62 -3.86 -22.57 10.19
N PRO A 63 -3.16 -23.03 11.24
CA PRO A 63 -2.67 -22.16 12.30
C PRO A 63 -1.78 -21.06 11.73
N ARG A 64 -1.91 -19.82 12.24
CA ARG A 64 -1.12 -18.64 11.82
C ARG A 64 0.36 -18.95 11.62
N ALA A 65 0.97 -19.57 12.62
CA ALA A 65 2.40 -19.85 12.61
C ALA A 65 2.82 -20.84 11.51
N ALA A 66 1.97 -21.82 11.17
CA ALA A 66 2.25 -22.75 10.07
C ALA A 66 2.21 -22.03 8.73
N ARG A 67 1.20 -21.18 8.54
CA ARG A 67 1.02 -20.40 7.31
C ARG A 67 2.14 -19.37 7.10
N GLU A 68 2.50 -18.63 8.15
CA GLU A 68 3.61 -17.67 8.07
C GLU A 68 4.95 -18.37 7.79
N ARG A 69 5.18 -19.57 8.32
CA ARG A 69 6.36 -20.38 7.95
C ARG A 69 6.37 -20.74 6.47
N GLU A 70 5.24 -21.20 5.93
CA GLU A 70 5.11 -21.54 4.50
C GLU A 70 5.39 -20.33 3.60
N ILE A 71 4.83 -19.16 3.94
CA ILE A 71 5.12 -17.90 3.25
C ILE A 71 6.62 -17.60 3.31
N LEU A 72 7.24 -17.63 4.50
CA LEU A 72 8.67 -17.34 4.65
C LEU A 72 9.57 -18.33 3.89
N GLU A 73 9.22 -19.61 3.85
CA GLU A 73 9.92 -20.62 3.06
C GLU A 73 9.84 -20.33 1.57
N ALA A 74 8.66 -19.95 1.07
CA ALA A 74 8.50 -19.52 -0.31
C ALA A 74 9.33 -18.27 -0.60
N LEU A 75 9.24 -17.22 0.23
CA LEU A 75 10.01 -15.99 0.04
C LEU A 75 11.52 -16.26 -0.01
N ARG A 76 12.05 -17.16 0.84
CA ARG A 76 13.46 -17.60 0.80
C ARG A 76 13.80 -18.37 -0.47
N ARG A 77 12.97 -19.34 -0.87
CA ARG A 77 13.18 -20.15 -2.09
C ARG A 77 13.28 -19.29 -3.34
N TYR A 78 12.46 -18.24 -3.41
CA TYR A 78 12.45 -17.30 -4.52
C TYR A 78 13.50 -16.20 -4.41
N GLY A 79 14.29 -16.16 -3.32
CA GLY A 79 15.32 -15.14 -3.11
C GLY A 79 14.75 -13.73 -3.05
N VAL A 80 13.62 -13.54 -2.35
CA VAL A 80 12.91 -12.25 -2.31
C VAL A 80 13.68 -11.23 -1.47
N ASP A 81 13.89 -10.05 -2.05
CA ASP A 81 14.53 -8.90 -1.40
C ASP A 81 13.52 -7.99 -0.70
N LEU A 82 12.34 -7.79 -1.32
CA LEU A 82 11.29 -6.89 -0.86
C LEU A 82 9.92 -7.57 -0.94
N VAL A 83 9.09 -7.37 0.08
CA VAL A 83 7.69 -7.81 0.11
C VAL A 83 6.78 -6.59 -0.03
N ALA A 84 5.85 -6.62 -0.98
CA ALA A 84 4.81 -5.62 -1.16
C ALA A 84 3.43 -6.20 -0.81
N LEU A 85 2.83 -5.71 0.27
CA LEU A 85 1.45 -6.02 0.63
C LEU A 85 0.51 -5.17 -0.24
N ALA A 86 -0.28 -5.82 -1.09
CA ALA A 86 -1.14 -5.20 -2.09
C ALA A 86 -2.60 -5.63 -1.84
N GLY A 87 -3.23 -5.04 -0.83
CA GLY A 87 -4.54 -5.48 -0.35
C GLY A 87 -4.47 -6.86 0.31
N TYR A 88 -3.40 -7.12 1.07
CA TYR A 88 -3.27 -8.31 1.89
C TYR A 88 -3.97 -8.06 3.23
N ASP A 89 -5.05 -8.78 3.50
CA ASP A 89 -5.97 -8.52 4.62
C ASP A 89 -5.60 -9.26 5.92
N TYR A 90 -4.31 -9.57 6.10
CA TYR A 90 -3.83 -10.31 7.25
C TYR A 90 -2.70 -9.58 7.99
N ILE A 91 -2.88 -9.38 9.29
CA ILE A 91 -1.88 -8.78 10.18
C ILE A 91 -0.72 -9.76 10.36
N LEU A 92 0.48 -9.38 9.93
CA LEU A 92 1.70 -10.18 10.07
C LEU A 92 2.15 -10.25 11.53
N SER A 93 2.74 -11.37 11.95
CA SER A 93 3.28 -11.50 13.31
C SER A 93 4.62 -10.78 13.44
N ALA A 94 4.99 -10.42 14.67
CA ALA A 94 6.32 -9.89 14.98
C ALA A 94 7.43 -10.84 14.48
N SER A 95 7.25 -12.15 14.64
CA SER A 95 8.23 -13.13 14.16
C SER A 95 8.35 -13.18 12.63
N PHE A 96 7.26 -12.94 11.89
CA PHE A 96 7.32 -12.78 10.43
C PHE A 96 8.04 -11.49 10.06
N ILE A 97 7.65 -10.37 10.68
CA ILE A 97 8.19 -9.04 10.41
C ILE A 97 9.69 -9.02 10.64
N GLU A 98 10.19 -9.63 11.72
CA GLU A 98 11.63 -9.66 12.02
C GLU A 98 12.46 -10.32 10.92
N GLN A 99 11.95 -11.37 10.25
CA GLN A 99 12.66 -12.04 9.15
C GLN A 99 12.82 -11.14 7.91
N TYR A 100 11.90 -10.20 7.71
CA TYR A 100 11.88 -9.24 6.61
C TYR A 100 11.89 -7.80 7.13
N ARG A 101 12.55 -7.56 8.26
CA ARG A 101 12.58 -6.25 8.93
C ARG A 101 13.05 -5.17 7.95
N LEU A 102 12.29 -4.07 7.89
CA LEU A 102 12.50 -2.94 6.97
C LEU A 102 12.43 -3.31 5.47
N ARG A 103 11.90 -4.48 5.13
CA ARG A 103 11.79 -5.01 3.76
C ARG A 103 10.35 -5.44 3.42
N ILE A 104 9.37 -4.92 4.15
CA ILE A 104 7.96 -5.12 3.89
C ILE A 104 7.31 -3.74 3.74
N LEU A 105 6.71 -3.50 2.58
CA LEU A 105 5.91 -2.32 2.30
C LEU A 105 4.43 -2.68 2.35
N ASN A 106 3.61 -1.73 2.80
CA ASN A 106 2.17 -1.80 2.66
C ASN A 106 1.65 -0.51 2.02
N ILE A 107 0.57 -0.64 1.24
CA ILE A 107 -0.20 0.49 0.77
C ILE A 107 -1.58 0.49 1.44
N HIS A 108 -1.95 1.62 2.01
CA HIS A 108 -3.22 1.81 2.70
C HIS A 108 -4.02 2.95 2.06
N PRO A 109 -5.33 2.78 1.78
CA PRO A 109 -6.11 3.73 0.98
C PRO A 109 -6.68 4.92 1.79
N SER A 110 -5.93 5.41 2.76
CA SER A 110 -6.17 6.69 3.45
C SER A 110 -4.85 7.38 3.82
N LEU A 111 -4.93 8.69 4.10
CA LEU A 111 -3.80 9.45 4.62
C LEU A 111 -3.61 9.09 6.09
N LEU A 112 -2.74 8.11 6.36
CA LEU A 112 -2.39 7.68 7.71
C LEU A 112 -1.86 8.87 8.54
N PRO A 113 -2.16 8.92 9.85
CA PRO A 113 -2.79 7.85 10.66
C PRO A 113 -4.32 7.76 10.56
N PHE A 114 -4.97 8.66 9.82
CA PHE A 114 -6.43 8.68 9.73
C PHE A 114 -6.98 7.47 8.97
N ALA A 115 -8.07 6.87 9.49
CA ALA A 115 -8.71 5.67 8.94
C ALA A 115 -7.73 4.49 8.68
N GLY A 116 -6.67 4.37 9.48
CA GLY A 116 -5.81 3.19 9.55
C GLY A 116 -6.16 2.27 10.73
N GLY A 117 -5.50 1.11 10.79
CA GLY A 117 -5.58 0.21 11.94
C GLY A 117 -6.61 -0.92 11.79
N LYS A 118 -6.79 -1.68 12.87
CA LYS A 118 -7.59 -2.91 12.84
C LYS A 118 -9.04 -2.62 12.42
N GLY A 119 -9.47 -3.30 11.35
CA GLY A 119 -10.83 -3.17 10.82
C GLY A 119 -10.98 -2.11 9.72
N MET A 120 -9.93 -1.33 9.43
CA MET A 120 -9.91 -0.37 8.34
C MET A 120 -9.31 -1.00 7.09
N TYR A 121 -10.12 -1.73 6.33
CA TYR A 121 -9.68 -2.33 5.06
C TYR A 121 -10.79 -2.27 4.00
N GLY A 122 -10.38 -2.24 2.73
CA GLY A 122 -11.31 -2.16 1.59
C GLY A 122 -12.27 -0.97 1.69
N MET A 123 -13.53 -1.19 1.34
CA MET A 123 -14.56 -0.13 1.33
C MET A 123 -14.82 0.52 2.68
N ARG A 124 -14.46 -0.13 3.80
CA ARG A 124 -14.64 0.46 5.14
C ARG A 124 -13.79 1.71 5.32
N VAL A 125 -12.60 1.75 4.73
CA VAL A 125 -11.71 2.92 4.77
C VAL A 125 -12.36 4.12 4.09
N HIS A 126 -12.83 3.93 2.85
CA HIS A 126 -13.48 5.00 2.09
C HIS A 126 -14.78 5.46 2.73
N ALA A 127 -15.57 4.54 3.28
CA ALA A 127 -16.77 4.87 4.04
C ALA A 127 -16.46 5.72 5.27
N GLU A 128 -15.42 5.37 6.04
CA GLU A 128 -15.03 6.12 7.24
C GLU A 128 -14.53 7.53 6.89
N VAL A 129 -13.67 7.65 5.90
CA VAL A 129 -13.18 8.93 5.38
C VAL A 129 -14.36 9.82 4.95
N TYR A 130 -15.28 9.26 4.17
CA TYR A 130 -16.41 10.02 3.64
C TYR A 130 -17.37 10.43 4.76
N ARG A 131 -17.66 9.52 5.70
CA ARG A 131 -18.52 9.76 6.87
C ARG A 131 -17.96 10.85 7.79
N ALA A 132 -16.64 10.92 7.94
CA ALA A 132 -15.97 11.97 8.73
C ALA A 132 -16.05 13.37 8.08
N GLY A 133 -16.57 13.48 6.86
CA GLY A 133 -16.68 14.76 6.15
C GLY A 133 -15.38 15.24 5.51
N ALA A 134 -14.36 14.38 5.42
CA ALA A 134 -13.06 14.72 4.88
C ALA A 134 -13.16 15.18 3.42
N LYS A 135 -12.51 16.28 3.06
CA LYS A 135 -12.46 16.78 1.67
C LYS A 135 -11.22 16.31 0.92
N VAL A 136 -10.24 15.78 1.65
CA VAL A 136 -9.00 15.23 1.12
C VAL A 136 -8.75 13.89 1.82
N THR A 137 -8.37 12.90 1.03
CA THR A 137 -7.88 11.58 1.46
C THR A 137 -6.73 11.18 0.53
N GLY A 138 -6.49 9.90 0.33
CA GLY A 138 -5.52 9.39 -0.64
C GLY A 138 -4.71 8.24 -0.07
N PRO A 139 -3.83 7.63 -0.87
CA PRO A 139 -3.05 6.50 -0.41
C PRO A 139 -1.83 6.90 0.43
N THR A 140 -1.44 6.00 1.32
CA THR A 140 -0.17 6.02 2.05
C THR A 140 0.61 4.75 1.77
N VAL A 141 1.90 4.88 1.50
CA VAL A 141 2.84 3.75 1.50
C VAL A 141 3.74 3.88 2.73
N HIS A 142 3.87 2.79 3.48
CA HIS A 142 4.65 2.76 4.70
C HIS A 142 5.42 1.43 4.85
N LEU A 143 6.45 1.45 5.67
CA LEU A 143 7.09 0.22 6.14
C LEU A 143 6.15 -0.49 7.12
N VAL A 144 6.08 -1.82 7.03
CA VAL A 144 5.34 -2.62 8.02
C VAL A 144 6.21 -2.86 9.25
N ASP A 145 5.63 -2.60 10.41
CA ASP A 145 6.15 -2.98 11.71
C ASP A 145 5.07 -3.75 12.50
N GLU A 146 5.28 -3.94 13.80
CA GLU A 146 4.36 -4.69 14.66
C GLU A 146 3.02 -3.99 14.89
N SER A 147 2.93 -2.69 14.56
CA SER A 147 1.68 -1.95 14.61
C SER A 147 0.82 -2.21 13.37
N VAL A 148 -0.49 -2.01 13.51
CA VAL A 148 -1.40 -2.10 12.36
C VAL A 148 -1.50 -0.73 11.71
N ASP A 149 -0.95 -0.60 10.50
CA ASP A 149 -0.87 0.64 9.71
C ASP A 149 -0.21 1.83 10.45
N GLY A 150 0.67 1.57 11.42
CA GLY A 150 1.36 2.60 12.20
C GLY A 150 2.87 2.68 11.98
N GLY A 151 3.41 1.85 11.07
CA GLY A 151 4.82 1.87 10.74
C GLY A 151 5.26 3.14 9.99
N PRO A 152 6.58 3.35 9.83
CA PRO A 152 7.11 4.58 9.25
C PRO A 152 6.55 4.87 7.85
N ILE A 153 5.89 6.01 7.71
CA ILE A 153 5.34 6.50 6.43
C ILE A 153 6.49 6.87 5.50
N LEU A 154 6.48 6.32 4.28
CA LEU A 154 7.48 6.63 3.26
C LEU A 154 6.99 7.71 2.30
N ASP A 155 5.71 7.66 1.95
CA ASP A 155 5.13 8.58 0.98
C ASP A 155 3.60 8.58 1.04
N GLN A 156 2.99 9.69 0.64
CA GLN A 156 1.55 9.90 0.61
C GLN A 156 1.16 10.69 -0.64
N TRP A 157 -0.07 10.47 -1.11
CA TRP A 157 -0.62 11.24 -2.22
C TRP A 157 -1.97 11.86 -1.84
N PRO A 158 -2.08 13.19 -1.68
CA PRO A 158 -3.36 13.81 -1.36
C PRO A 158 -4.31 13.80 -2.56
N VAL A 159 -5.55 13.39 -2.31
CA VAL A 159 -6.61 13.24 -3.29
C VAL A 159 -7.83 14.00 -2.80
N TYR A 160 -8.21 15.04 -3.55
CA TYR A 160 -9.44 15.79 -3.27
C TYR A 160 -10.66 14.93 -3.57
N ILE A 161 -11.66 14.93 -2.67
CA ILE A 161 -12.95 14.23 -2.80
C ILE A 161 -14.14 15.14 -2.43
N GLY A 162 -13.88 16.43 -2.19
CA GLY A 162 -14.89 17.35 -1.65
C GLY A 162 -16.08 17.61 -2.58
N ASP A 163 -15.86 17.54 -3.89
CA ASP A 163 -16.86 17.65 -4.95
C ASP A 163 -17.86 16.48 -4.94
N ILE A 164 -17.44 15.29 -4.52
CA ILE A 164 -18.28 14.08 -4.50
C ILE A 164 -19.49 14.24 -3.58
N TYR A 165 -19.35 15.02 -2.49
CA TYR A 165 -20.45 15.29 -1.57
C TYR A 165 -21.64 15.98 -2.24
N ALA A 166 -21.37 16.86 -3.21
CA ALA A 166 -22.38 17.65 -3.91
C ALA A 166 -23.06 16.88 -5.06
N LEU A 167 -22.56 15.69 -5.44
CA LEU A 167 -23.16 14.89 -6.49
C LEU A 167 -24.55 14.41 -6.09
N ASN A 168 -25.51 14.44 -7.03
CA ASN A 168 -26.83 13.86 -6.82
C ASN A 168 -26.82 12.36 -7.20
N LEU A 169 -26.11 11.56 -6.40
CA LEU A 169 -25.93 10.11 -6.58
C LEU A 169 -26.20 9.35 -5.28
N PRO A 170 -26.58 8.06 -5.35
CA PRO A 170 -26.64 7.18 -4.19
C PRO A 170 -25.31 7.14 -3.42
N TYR A 171 -25.40 6.87 -2.12
CA TYR A 171 -24.24 6.86 -1.22
C TYR A 171 -23.18 5.85 -1.67
N GLU A 172 -23.61 4.67 -2.10
CA GLU A 172 -22.76 3.56 -2.54
C GLU A 172 -21.98 3.94 -3.81
N GLU A 173 -22.62 4.64 -4.75
CA GLU A 173 -21.98 5.13 -5.97
C GLU A 173 -20.94 6.20 -5.65
N LYS A 174 -21.25 7.13 -4.73
CA LYS A 174 -20.28 8.13 -4.24
C LYS A 174 -19.07 7.47 -3.62
N LEU A 175 -19.26 6.44 -2.78
CA LEU A 175 -18.16 5.70 -2.19
C LEU A 175 -17.34 4.95 -3.25
N GLY A 176 -17.99 4.40 -4.28
CA GLY A 176 -17.31 3.80 -5.42
C GLY A 176 -16.40 4.80 -6.15
N ILE A 177 -16.89 6.03 -6.37
CA ILE A 177 -16.08 7.11 -6.98
C ILE A 177 -14.90 7.50 -6.07
N VAL A 178 -15.10 7.60 -4.76
CA VAL A 178 -14.01 7.86 -3.80
C VAL A 178 -12.95 6.76 -3.90
N ALA A 179 -13.38 5.49 -3.86
CA ALA A 179 -12.49 4.34 -3.93
C ALA A 179 -11.69 4.32 -5.23
N ASP A 180 -12.35 4.51 -6.36
CA ASP A 180 -11.71 4.55 -7.67
C ASP A 180 -10.75 5.73 -7.83
N ARG A 181 -11.12 6.89 -7.31
CA ARG A 181 -10.26 8.09 -7.32
C ARG A 181 -8.99 7.84 -6.50
N VAL A 182 -9.08 7.23 -5.32
CA VAL A 182 -7.92 6.87 -4.49
C VAL A 182 -7.08 5.77 -5.17
N LEU A 183 -7.73 4.73 -5.69
CA LEU A 183 -7.07 3.58 -6.32
C LEU A 183 -6.20 3.97 -7.52
N MET A 184 -6.63 4.98 -8.28
CA MET A 184 -5.83 5.52 -9.39
C MET A 184 -4.44 5.96 -8.92
N TYR A 185 -4.38 6.64 -7.77
CA TYR A 185 -3.13 7.12 -7.19
C TYR A 185 -2.41 6.03 -6.39
N GLU A 186 -3.12 5.05 -5.83
CA GLU A 186 -2.47 3.88 -5.21
C GLU A 186 -1.53 3.19 -6.18
N HIS A 187 -2.04 2.91 -7.38
CA HIS A 187 -1.29 2.23 -8.43
C HIS A 187 0.03 2.96 -8.80
N ARG A 188 0.05 4.29 -8.68
CA ARG A 188 1.19 5.14 -9.06
C ARG A 188 2.15 5.33 -7.90
N LEU A 189 1.61 5.64 -6.72
CA LEU A 189 2.36 5.86 -5.50
C LEU A 189 3.13 4.59 -5.11
N TYR A 190 2.50 3.42 -5.20
CA TYR A 190 3.15 2.19 -4.77
C TYR A 190 4.40 1.90 -5.60
N SER A 191 4.28 1.96 -6.93
CA SER A 191 5.40 1.75 -7.84
C SER A 191 6.50 2.81 -7.67
N ARG A 192 6.14 4.07 -7.35
CA ARG A 192 7.12 5.14 -7.05
C ARG A 192 7.98 4.76 -5.86
N VAL A 193 7.35 4.34 -4.76
CA VAL A 193 8.06 3.95 -3.54
C VAL A 193 8.89 2.69 -3.77
N ILE A 194 8.36 1.69 -4.46
CA ILE A 194 9.12 0.47 -4.82
C ILE A 194 10.36 0.84 -5.65
N GLN A 195 10.23 1.72 -6.64
CA GLN A 195 11.39 2.19 -7.42
C GLN A 195 12.41 2.91 -6.53
N ALA A 196 11.96 3.81 -5.65
CA ALA A 196 12.86 4.55 -4.77
C ALA A 196 13.65 3.61 -3.85
N VAL A 197 12.99 2.58 -3.32
CA VAL A 197 13.66 1.52 -2.55
C VAL A 197 14.66 0.73 -3.41
N ALA A 198 14.28 0.34 -4.63
CA ALA A 198 15.16 -0.36 -5.57
C ALA A 198 16.41 0.45 -5.94
N ASP A 199 16.26 1.78 -6.03
CA ASP A 199 17.33 2.73 -6.33
C ASP A 199 18.17 3.11 -5.10
N GLY A 200 17.94 2.46 -3.95
CA GLY A 200 18.70 2.69 -2.71
C GLY A 200 18.40 4.04 -2.05
N LYS A 201 17.23 4.63 -2.29
CA LYS A 201 16.82 5.94 -1.73
C LYS A 201 16.24 5.83 -0.32
N LEU A 202 15.94 4.63 0.16
CA LEU A 202 15.42 4.43 1.50
C LEU A 202 16.52 4.61 2.54
N GLU A 203 16.33 5.58 3.43
CA GLU A 203 17.12 5.76 4.63
C GLU A 203 16.26 5.46 5.86
N VAL A 204 16.77 4.62 6.75
CA VAL A 204 16.11 4.28 8.01
C VAL A 204 17.03 4.72 9.16
N ARG A 205 16.46 5.43 10.12
CA ARG A 205 17.16 5.87 11.34
C ARG A 205 16.37 5.45 12.57
N THR A 206 17.07 4.97 13.58
CA THR A 206 16.49 4.71 14.90
C THR A 206 17.06 5.72 15.87
N GLU A 207 16.19 6.43 16.57
CA GLU A 207 16.58 7.42 17.56
C GLU A 207 15.87 7.13 18.87
N LYS A 208 16.56 7.43 19.98
CA LYS A 208 15.97 7.41 21.30
C LYS A 208 15.34 8.77 21.57
N VAL A 209 14.03 8.79 21.76
CA VAL A 209 13.29 10.01 22.06
C VAL A 209 12.61 9.88 23.40
N LYS A 210 12.40 11.00 24.08
CA LYS A 210 11.56 11.04 25.27
C LYS A 210 10.11 11.13 24.83
N ALA A 211 9.30 10.16 25.25
CA ALA A 211 7.86 10.16 25.02
C ALA A 211 7.11 10.25 26.37
N PRO A 212 5.99 11.00 26.42
CA PRO A 212 5.16 11.02 27.61
C PRO A 212 4.41 9.70 27.75
N ARG A 213 4.49 9.09 28.94
CA ARG A 213 3.65 7.96 29.34
C ARG A 213 2.69 8.39 30.42
N VAL A 214 1.42 8.06 30.19
CA VAL A 214 0.34 8.30 31.16
C VAL A 214 0.35 7.17 32.18
N VAL A 215 0.40 7.53 33.45
CA VAL A 215 0.35 6.59 34.58
C VAL A 215 -0.77 7.02 35.52
N GLU A 216 -1.61 6.08 35.93
CA GLU A 216 -2.63 6.31 36.93
C GLU A 216 -2.17 5.75 38.28
N GLU A 217 -1.91 6.64 39.24
CA GLU A 217 -1.50 6.28 40.60
C GLU A 217 -2.44 6.95 41.60
N GLY A 218 -3.11 6.15 42.44
CA GLY A 218 -3.99 6.65 43.49
C GLY A 218 -5.17 7.50 42.98
N GLY A 219 -5.69 7.19 41.79
CA GLY A 219 -6.80 7.92 41.16
C GLY A 219 -6.40 9.28 40.56
N ARG A 220 -5.09 9.53 40.37
CA ARG A 220 -4.58 10.73 39.69
C ARG A 220 -3.80 10.32 38.45
N ILE A 221 -4.02 11.08 37.37
CA ILE A 221 -3.26 10.96 36.12
C ILE A 221 -1.95 11.73 36.28
N ARG A 222 -0.82 11.05 36.06
CA ARG A 222 0.51 11.64 35.96
C ARG A 222 1.11 11.36 34.58
N TYR A 223 1.97 12.27 34.14
CA TYR A 223 2.80 12.09 32.96
C TYR A 223 4.24 11.87 33.42
N ILE A 224 4.85 10.78 33.00
CA ILE A 224 6.27 10.53 33.17
C ILE A 224 6.93 10.53 31.80
N GLU A 225 8.17 11.04 31.71
CA GLU A 225 8.98 10.87 30.50
C GLU A 225 9.61 9.48 30.51
N GLU A 226 9.41 8.72 29.44
CA GLU A 226 10.17 7.49 29.19
C GLU A 226 10.97 7.61 27.90
N GLU A 227 12.16 7.03 27.90
CA GLU A 227 13.00 6.93 26.70
C GLU A 227 12.49 5.76 25.85
N VAL A 228 12.04 6.06 24.64
CA VAL A 228 11.54 5.08 23.67
C VAL A 228 12.35 5.14 22.38
N GLU A 229 12.63 3.98 21.80
CA GLU A 229 13.21 3.90 20.46
C GLU A 229 12.12 4.16 19.42
N ARG A 230 12.37 5.12 18.52
CA ARG A 230 11.52 5.41 17.37
C ARG A 230 12.31 5.15 16.11
N THR A 231 11.71 4.39 15.19
CA THR A 231 12.24 4.19 13.85
C THR A 231 11.59 5.21 12.92
N TYR A 232 12.42 5.93 12.19
CA TYR A 232 12.03 6.86 11.14
C TYR A 232 12.52 6.31 9.80
N ALA A 233 11.76 6.54 8.73
CA ALA A 233 12.16 6.18 7.39
C ALA A 233 11.85 7.33 6.43
N ILE A 234 12.80 7.62 5.56
CA ILE A 234 12.72 8.72 4.60
C ILE A 234 13.19 8.20 3.25
N LEU A 235 12.51 8.62 2.18
CA LEU A 235 12.99 8.43 0.82
C LEU A 235 13.79 9.67 0.41
N ASN A 236 15.10 9.52 0.23
CA ASN A 236 16.02 10.56 -0.22
C ASN A 236 15.87 10.80 -1.74
N ILE A 237 14.71 11.33 -2.14
CA ILE A 237 14.36 11.63 -3.52
C ILE A 237 14.68 13.09 -3.82
N ASP A 238 15.61 13.32 -4.74
CA ASP A 238 15.91 14.64 -5.27
C ASP A 238 15.04 15.01 -6.49
N GLY A 239 15.13 16.27 -6.91
CA GLY A 239 14.36 16.77 -8.06
C GLY A 239 14.68 16.07 -9.38
N ALA A 240 15.93 15.64 -9.59
CA ALA A 240 16.34 14.98 -10.82
C ALA A 240 15.76 13.56 -10.91
N TRP A 241 15.81 12.81 -9.80
CA TRP A 241 15.16 11.51 -9.68
C TRP A 241 13.65 11.63 -9.91
N MET A 242 13.01 12.62 -9.29
CA MET A 242 11.56 12.84 -9.45
C MET A 242 11.18 13.18 -10.90
N GLN A 243 11.99 13.97 -11.60
CA GLN A 243 11.77 14.27 -13.02
C GLN A 243 11.86 13.00 -13.88
N GLN A 244 12.90 12.19 -13.68
CA GLN A 244 13.07 10.92 -14.40
C GLN A 244 11.96 9.91 -14.09
N TRP A 245 11.49 9.86 -12.84
CA TRP A 245 10.34 9.06 -12.46
C TRP A 245 9.08 9.53 -13.20
N ARG A 246 8.77 10.83 -13.16
CA ARG A 246 7.59 11.40 -13.83
C ARG A 246 7.60 11.15 -15.33
N GLU A 247 8.75 11.30 -15.99
CA GLU A 247 8.88 11.04 -17.42
C GLU A 247 8.53 9.60 -17.78
N ARG A 248 9.06 8.62 -17.04
CA ARG A 248 8.70 7.21 -17.21
C ARG A 248 7.23 6.95 -16.89
N GLN A 249 6.75 7.53 -15.80
CA GLN A 249 5.40 7.32 -15.27
C GLN A 249 4.31 7.74 -16.27
N ARG A 250 4.59 8.66 -17.19
CA ARG A 250 3.65 9.06 -18.27
C ARG A 250 3.12 7.87 -19.06
N ALA A 251 3.98 6.91 -19.41
CA ALA A 251 3.58 5.72 -20.16
C ALA A 251 2.52 4.91 -19.40
N TYR A 252 2.69 4.74 -18.09
CA TYR A 252 1.69 4.07 -17.25
C TYR A 252 0.43 4.92 -17.06
N VAL A 253 0.56 6.24 -16.90
CA VAL A 253 -0.60 7.14 -16.76
C VAL A 253 -1.49 7.07 -18.01
N GLU A 254 -0.90 7.15 -19.21
CA GLU A 254 -1.63 7.01 -20.47
C GLU A 254 -2.30 5.65 -20.60
N PHE A 255 -1.57 4.57 -20.28
CA PHE A 255 -2.10 3.21 -20.26
C PHE A 255 -3.28 3.06 -19.30
N GLN A 256 -3.12 3.49 -18.04
CA GLN A 256 -4.14 3.42 -17.00
C GLN A 256 -5.40 4.19 -17.40
N LEU A 257 -5.25 5.41 -17.92
CA LEU A 257 -6.38 6.23 -18.34
C LEU A 257 -7.13 5.61 -19.52
N LYS A 258 -6.42 5.01 -20.47
CA LYS A 258 -7.05 4.28 -21.57
C LYS A 258 -7.83 3.07 -21.04
N GLU A 259 -7.18 2.20 -20.27
CA GLU A 259 -7.80 1.00 -19.69
C GLU A 259 -9.06 1.34 -18.86
N TRP A 260 -8.99 2.40 -18.06
CA TRP A 260 -10.11 2.79 -17.21
C TRP A 260 -11.28 3.38 -18.01
N ARG A 261 -11.02 4.15 -19.07
CA ARG A 261 -12.06 4.57 -20.02
C ARG A 261 -12.73 3.37 -20.69
N ASP A 262 -11.94 2.42 -21.17
CA ASP A 262 -12.43 1.22 -21.85
C ASP A 262 -13.26 0.32 -20.91
N SER A 263 -13.02 0.40 -19.60
CA SER A 263 -13.82 -0.30 -18.58
C SER A 263 -15.18 0.35 -18.26
N GLY A 264 -15.51 1.49 -18.87
CA GLY A 264 -16.78 2.20 -18.65
C GLY A 264 -16.85 3.01 -17.36
N ARG A 265 -15.74 3.19 -16.64
CA ARG A 265 -15.68 4.00 -15.42
C ARG A 265 -15.99 5.48 -15.72
N PRO A 266 -16.66 6.21 -14.80
CA PRO A 266 -17.00 7.62 -15.00
C PRO A 266 -15.76 8.50 -14.82
N MET A 267 -14.88 8.56 -15.82
CA MET A 267 -13.58 9.23 -15.72
C MET A 267 -13.69 10.73 -15.40
N HIS A 268 -14.76 11.39 -15.83
CA HIS A 268 -15.04 12.78 -15.48
C HIS A 268 -15.30 12.98 -13.98
N LEU A 269 -15.77 11.95 -13.26
CA LEU A 269 -15.92 11.96 -11.81
C LEU A 269 -14.69 11.40 -11.11
N ILE A 270 -13.99 10.42 -11.67
CA ILE A 270 -12.78 9.88 -11.03
C ILE A 270 -11.66 10.92 -11.10
N CYS A 271 -11.57 11.69 -12.18
CA CYS A 271 -10.47 12.61 -12.40
C CYS A 271 -10.94 13.94 -13.02
N PRO A 272 -11.63 14.79 -12.24
CA PRO A 272 -12.26 16.01 -12.75
C PRO A 272 -11.26 17.13 -13.11
N HIS A 273 -10.06 17.13 -12.53
CA HIS A 273 -9.07 18.21 -12.67
C HIS A 273 -7.83 17.81 -13.50
N GLY A 274 -7.92 16.73 -14.28
CA GLY A 274 -6.78 16.14 -14.98
C GLY A 274 -5.99 15.17 -14.10
N CYS A 275 -5.37 14.17 -14.73
CA CYS A 275 -4.74 13.03 -14.03
C CYS A 275 -3.24 12.92 -14.34
N LEU A 276 -2.62 14.01 -14.81
CA LEU A 276 -1.29 13.97 -15.40
C LEU A 276 -0.16 14.25 -14.41
N ASP A 277 -0.48 14.75 -13.21
CA ASP A 277 0.52 15.20 -12.23
C ASP A 277 0.38 14.48 -10.89
#